data_AF-A0A1M7NVK7-F1
#
_entry.id   AF-A0A1M7NVK7-F1
#
_cell.length_a   1.000
_cell.length_b   1.000
_cell.length_c   1.000
_cell.angle_alpha   90.00
_cell.angle_beta   90.00
_cell.angle_gamma   90.00
#
_symmetry.space_group_name_H-M   'P 1'
#
loop_
_entity.id
_entity.type
_entity.pdbx_description
1 polymer ?
#
loop_
_entity_poly.entity_id
_entity_poly.type
_entity_poly.pdbx_seq_one_letter_code
_entity_poly.pdbx_strand_id
1 'polypeptide(L)'
;MTVEERIELGYLPGGIKFQGQVEFYFMPFIFWILDNLKYDPVVIPGEVFRGNILIVNDGNIPDFLNAIDEYKISYAFLHENKLKDIKFYIDFDSKLFVSSYLVEVEDYLPDDSWKGVFDFPDKHVAKFT
;
A
#
# COMPACT_ATOMS: atom_id res chain seq x y z
N MET A 1 -6.90 -0.55 -19.53
CA MET A 1 -7.01 -1.70 -18.63
C MET A 1 -8.29 -1.53 -17.81
N THR A 2 -9.17 -2.51 -17.83
CA THR A 2 -10.41 -2.52 -17.03
C THR A 2 -10.10 -2.82 -15.57
N VAL A 3 -11.11 -2.67 -14.70
CA VAL A 3 -10.97 -3.08 -13.29
C VAL A 3 -10.79 -4.59 -13.19
N GLU A 4 -11.54 -5.36 -13.97
CA GLU A 4 -11.47 -6.82 -13.99
C GLU A 4 -10.07 -7.30 -14.38
N GLU A 5 -9.48 -6.74 -15.44
CA GLU A 5 -8.11 -7.04 -15.86
C GLU A 5 -7.09 -6.69 -14.75
N ARG A 6 -7.25 -5.56 -14.05
CA ARG A 6 -6.38 -5.21 -12.92
C ARG A 6 -6.48 -6.20 -11.77
N ILE A 7 -7.69 -6.66 -11.45
CA ILE A 7 -7.91 -7.69 -10.41
C ILE A 7 -7.22 -9.00 -10.82
N GLU A 8 -7.36 -9.42 -12.07
CA GLU A 8 -6.70 -10.62 -12.60
C GLU A 8 -5.17 -10.51 -12.56
N LEU A 9 -4.64 -9.30 -12.74
CA LEU A 9 -3.21 -8.98 -12.61
C LEU A 9 -2.73 -8.78 -11.16
N GLY A 10 -3.59 -9.03 -10.16
CA GLY A 10 -3.22 -8.96 -8.75
C GLY A 10 -3.13 -7.54 -8.18
N TYR A 11 -3.85 -6.59 -8.75
CA TYR A 11 -4.03 -5.28 -8.15
C TYR A 11 -4.96 -5.40 -6.95
N LEU A 12 -4.64 -4.70 -5.88
CA LEU A 12 -5.40 -4.74 -4.63
C LEU A 12 -5.68 -3.32 -4.14
N PRO A 13 -6.90 -3.04 -3.65
CA PRO A 13 -7.26 -1.73 -3.14
C PRO A 13 -6.73 -1.53 -1.72
N GLY A 14 -6.37 -0.30 -1.38
CA GLY A 14 -5.90 0.05 -0.04
C GLY A 14 -5.94 1.55 0.23
N GLY A 15 -5.70 1.93 1.48
CA GLY A 15 -5.60 3.31 1.92
C GLY A 15 -4.20 3.65 2.41
N ILE A 16 -3.75 4.88 2.15
CA ILE A 16 -2.51 5.41 2.69
C ILE A 16 -2.82 6.72 3.39
N LYS A 17 -2.35 6.87 4.62
CA LYS A 17 -2.41 8.09 5.39
C LYS A 17 -1.03 8.73 5.50
N PHE A 18 -0.95 10.00 5.15
CA PHE A 18 0.26 10.81 5.29
C PHE A 18 -0.13 12.27 5.56
N GLN A 19 0.53 12.89 6.53
CA GLN A 19 0.27 14.27 6.96
C GLN A 19 -1.21 14.53 7.29
N GLY A 20 -1.85 13.56 7.93
CA GLY A 20 -3.25 13.63 8.34
C GLY A 20 -4.28 13.41 7.23
N GLN A 21 -3.86 13.17 6.00
CA GLN A 21 -4.76 12.93 4.87
C GLN A 21 -4.75 11.47 4.44
N VAL A 22 -5.93 10.91 4.21
CA VAL A 22 -6.10 9.55 3.69
C VAL A 22 -6.41 9.60 2.21
N GLU A 23 -5.64 8.84 1.44
CA GLU A 23 -5.81 8.66 0.01
C GLU A 23 -5.96 7.17 -0.33
N PHE A 24 -6.71 6.86 -1.37
CA PHE A 24 -6.99 5.48 -1.77
C PHE A 24 -6.24 5.13 -3.05
N TYR A 25 -5.78 3.89 -3.13
CA TYR A 25 -5.01 3.39 -4.25
C TYR A 25 -5.54 2.03 -4.69
N PHE A 26 -5.42 1.75 -5.98
CA PHE A 26 -5.63 0.43 -6.56
C PHE A 26 -4.43 0.07 -7.42
N MET A 27 -3.50 -0.65 -6.81
CA MET A 27 -2.15 -0.88 -7.35
C MET A 27 -1.71 -2.34 -7.19
N PRO A 28 -0.68 -2.80 -7.93
CA PRO A 28 -0.16 -4.15 -7.81
C PRO A 28 0.16 -4.52 -6.36
N PHE A 29 -0.10 -5.77 -5.97
CA PHE A 29 0.20 -6.28 -4.62
C PHE A 29 1.59 -5.86 -4.12
N ILE A 30 2.61 -6.01 -4.96
CA ILE A 30 3.98 -5.72 -4.58
C ILE A 30 4.14 -4.27 -4.10
N PHE A 31 3.39 -3.31 -4.68
CA PHE A 31 3.45 -1.90 -4.34
C PHE A 31 3.00 -1.56 -2.91
N TRP A 32 2.31 -2.48 -2.25
CA TRP A 32 1.95 -2.35 -0.85
C TRP A 32 3.08 -2.73 0.11
N ILE A 33 4.11 -3.46 -0.34
CA ILE A 33 5.22 -3.88 0.51
C ILE A 33 6.20 -2.72 0.76
N LEU A 34 6.46 -2.38 2.03
CA LEU A 34 7.38 -1.28 2.38
C LEU A 34 8.86 -1.67 2.27
N ASP A 35 9.23 -2.92 2.58
CA ASP A 35 10.57 -3.45 2.39
C ASP A 35 10.56 -4.63 1.39
N ASN A 36 10.86 -4.31 0.13
CA ASN A 36 10.87 -5.30 -0.95
C ASN A 36 12.13 -6.14 -0.97
N LEU A 37 13.22 -5.68 -0.34
CA LEU A 37 14.44 -6.48 -0.24
C LEU A 37 14.23 -7.68 0.70
N LYS A 38 13.42 -7.52 1.74
CA LYS A 38 13.00 -8.62 2.60
C LYS A 38 11.99 -9.54 1.91
N TYR A 39 11.04 -8.98 1.18
CA TYR A 39 9.99 -9.75 0.51
C TYR A 39 10.53 -10.60 -0.66
N ASP A 40 11.35 -10.01 -1.53
CA ASP A 40 12.02 -10.71 -2.63
C ASP A 40 13.46 -10.21 -2.79
N PRO A 41 14.44 -10.89 -2.14
CA PRO A 41 15.84 -10.51 -2.19
C PRO A 41 16.47 -10.61 -3.59
N VAL A 42 15.78 -11.26 -4.53
CA VAL A 42 16.26 -11.51 -5.90
C VAL A 42 15.69 -10.48 -6.87
N VAL A 43 14.94 -9.48 -6.41
CA VAL A 43 14.42 -8.38 -7.26
C VAL A 43 15.56 -7.77 -8.06
N ILE A 44 15.59 -8.13 -9.35
CA ILE A 44 16.55 -7.63 -10.33
C ILE A 44 16.07 -6.23 -10.71
N PRO A 45 16.85 -5.15 -10.46
CA PRO A 45 16.49 -3.81 -10.90
C PRO A 45 16.41 -3.81 -12.43
N GLY A 46 15.22 -3.57 -13.00
CA GLY A 46 15.03 -3.78 -14.44
C GLY A 46 13.84 -3.09 -15.10
N GLU A 47 12.81 -2.72 -14.35
CA GLU A 47 11.76 -1.80 -14.78
C GLU A 47 11.49 -0.83 -13.63
N VAL A 48 10.96 0.37 -13.91
CA VAL A 48 10.83 1.50 -12.96
C VAL A 48 9.93 1.14 -11.77
N PHE A 49 10.45 0.35 -10.85
CA PHE A 49 9.73 -0.17 -9.70
C PHE A 49 9.60 0.94 -8.68
N ARG A 50 8.43 1.60 -8.64
CA ARG A 50 8.15 2.71 -7.69
C ARG A 50 9.27 3.75 -7.65
N GLY A 51 9.76 4.17 -8.82
CA GLY A 51 10.86 5.14 -8.89
C GLY A 51 12.19 4.64 -8.31
N ASN A 52 12.44 3.32 -8.34
CA ASN A 52 13.61 2.63 -7.75
C ASN A 52 13.63 2.61 -6.21
N ILE A 53 12.48 2.77 -5.55
CA ILE A 53 12.36 2.70 -4.10
C ILE A 53 12.04 1.26 -3.69
N LEU A 54 13.08 0.54 -3.24
CA LEU A 54 12.95 -0.84 -2.75
C LEU A 54 12.56 -0.91 -1.27
N ILE A 55 13.00 0.07 -0.48
CA ILE A 55 12.65 0.22 0.94
C ILE A 55 12.09 1.63 1.15
N VAL A 56 10.86 1.72 1.64
CA VAL A 56 10.18 2.98 1.96
C VAL A 56 10.46 3.35 3.42
N ASN A 57 11.09 4.50 3.67
CA ASN A 57 11.41 5.01 5.00
C ASN A 57 11.12 6.52 5.08
N ASP A 58 11.23 7.10 6.28
CA ASP A 58 10.90 8.50 6.54
C ASP A 58 11.57 9.50 5.57
N GLY A 59 12.74 9.17 5.02
CA GLY A 59 13.47 10.02 4.09
C GLY A 59 12.96 10.02 2.65
N ASN A 60 12.14 9.03 2.24
CA ASN A 60 11.69 8.86 0.86
C ASN A 60 10.17 8.68 0.70
N ILE A 61 9.37 8.87 1.75
CA ILE A 61 7.90 8.80 1.67
C ILE A 61 7.35 9.70 0.55
N PRO A 62 7.75 10.98 0.40
CA PRO A 62 7.22 11.83 -0.67
C PRO A 62 7.52 11.29 -2.08
N ASP A 63 8.72 10.77 -2.29
CA ASP A 63 9.13 10.19 -3.59
C ASP A 63 8.36 8.89 -3.87
N PHE A 64 8.13 8.07 -2.85
CA PHE A 64 7.29 6.87 -2.95
C PHE A 64 5.86 7.22 -3.34
N LEU A 65 5.24 8.19 -2.66
CA LEU A 65 3.87 8.63 -2.95
C LEU A 65 3.76 9.18 -4.38
N ASN A 66 4.74 9.96 -4.82
CA ASN A 66 4.80 10.46 -6.19
C ASN A 66 4.93 9.31 -7.21
N ALA A 67 5.70 8.27 -6.90
CA ALA A 67 5.90 7.13 -7.79
C ALA A 67 4.65 6.23 -7.94
N ILE A 68 3.69 6.32 -7.01
CA ILE A 68 2.43 5.55 -7.06
C ILE A 68 1.20 6.43 -7.36
N ASP A 69 1.39 7.72 -7.66
CA ASP A 69 0.27 8.67 -7.82
C ASP A 69 -0.68 8.27 -8.96
N GLU A 70 -0.16 7.63 -10.02
CA GLU A 70 -0.97 7.13 -11.14
C GLU A 70 -1.99 6.04 -10.74
N TYR A 71 -1.81 5.40 -9.58
CA TYR A 71 -2.71 4.37 -9.06
C TYR A 71 -3.77 4.90 -8.09
N LYS A 72 -3.72 6.21 -7.81
CA LYS A 72 -4.67 6.88 -6.92
C LYS A 72 -6.08 6.78 -7.49
N ILE A 73 -7.04 6.45 -6.63
CA ILE A 73 -8.45 6.32 -6.98
C ILE A 73 -9.32 7.08 -5.99
N SER A 74 -10.52 7.47 -6.42
CA SER A 74 -11.48 8.10 -5.53
C SER A 74 -12.18 7.07 -4.64
N TYR A 75 -12.71 7.52 -3.51
CA TYR A 75 -13.59 6.69 -2.68
C TYR A 75 -14.85 6.23 -3.46
N ALA A 76 -15.40 7.07 -4.33
CA ALA A 76 -16.51 6.72 -5.20
C ALA A 76 -16.17 5.53 -6.12
N PHE A 77 -14.95 5.50 -6.67
CA PHE A 77 -14.48 4.40 -7.50
C PHE A 77 -14.48 3.06 -6.75
N LEU A 78 -14.05 3.03 -5.48
CA LEU A 78 -14.11 1.83 -4.64
C LEU A 78 -15.56 1.32 -4.53
N HIS A 79 -16.51 2.24 -4.34
CA HIS A 79 -17.92 1.91 -4.14
C HIS A 79 -18.59 1.40 -5.41
N GLU A 80 -18.41 2.11 -6.51
CA GLU A 80 -19.00 1.79 -7.82
C GLU A 80 -18.50 0.45 -8.35
N ASN A 81 -17.23 0.12 -8.10
CA ASN A 81 -16.59 -1.11 -8.57
C ASN A 81 -16.61 -2.24 -7.53
N LYS A 82 -17.32 -2.08 -6.42
CA LYS A 82 -17.43 -3.08 -5.33
C LYS A 82 -16.07 -3.51 -4.75
N LEU A 83 -15.09 -2.61 -4.76
CA LEU A 83 -13.75 -2.79 -4.17
C LEU A 83 -13.69 -2.32 -2.72
N LYS A 84 -14.83 -2.35 -2.00
CA LYS A 84 -14.96 -1.74 -0.67
C LYS A 84 -14.11 -2.43 0.40
N ASP A 85 -13.80 -3.71 0.22
CA ASP A 85 -12.94 -4.46 1.13
C ASP A 85 -11.46 -4.16 0.83
N ILE A 86 -10.99 -2.98 1.25
CA ILE A 86 -9.57 -2.63 1.12
C ILE A 86 -8.70 -3.66 1.85
N LYS A 87 -7.57 -4.02 1.25
CA LYS A 87 -6.68 -5.10 1.71
C LYS A 87 -5.48 -4.59 2.50
N PHE A 88 -5.17 -3.31 2.36
CA PHE A 88 -4.04 -2.66 3.01
C PHE A 88 -4.42 -1.29 3.56
N TYR A 89 -3.84 -0.95 4.70
CA TYR A 89 -3.81 0.41 5.21
C TYR A 89 -2.43 0.73 5.76
N ILE A 90 -1.83 1.83 5.27
CA ILE A 90 -0.52 2.30 5.70
C ILE A 90 -0.70 3.68 6.31
N ASP A 91 -0.40 3.85 7.58
CA ASP A 91 -0.37 5.15 8.25
C ASP A 91 1.08 5.55 8.50
N PHE A 92 1.61 6.40 7.63
CA PHE A 92 2.96 6.94 7.74
C PHE A 92 3.11 7.88 8.95
N ASP A 93 2.02 8.51 9.43
CA ASP A 93 2.08 9.42 10.57
C ASP A 93 2.31 8.67 11.88
N SER A 94 1.76 7.46 11.99
CA SER A 94 1.86 6.60 13.19
C SER A 94 2.75 5.37 13.02
N LYS A 95 3.37 5.21 11.84
CA LYS A 95 4.19 4.04 11.46
C LYS A 95 3.44 2.72 11.66
N LEU A 96 2.21 2.68 11.17
CA LEU A 96 1.33 1.51 11.26
C LEU A 96 1.08 0.94 9.87
N PHE A 97 1.24 -0.37 9.74
CA PHE A 97 0.85 -1.14 8.58
C PHE A 97 -0.21 -2.17 8.96
N VAL A 98 -1.36 -2.12 8.31
CA VAL A 98 -2.45 -3.07 8.50
C VAL A 98 -2.70 -3.81 7.20
N SER A 99 -2.81 -5.14 7.28
CA SER A 99 -3.21 -5.96 6.13
C SER A 99 -4.24 -6.99 6.53
N SER A 100 -5.22 -7.22 5.65
CA SER A 100 -6.06 -8.42 5.70
C SER A 100 -5.63 -9.47 4.67
N TYR A 101 -4.48 -9.28 4.02
CA TYR A 101 -3.99 -10.11 2.93
C TYR A 101 -2.65 -10.79 3.25
N LEU A 102 -1.73 -10.06 3.88
CA LEU A 102 -0.43 -10.57 4.33
C LEU A 102 -0.51 -10.99 5.79
N VAL A 103 -0.27 -12.26 6.11
CA VAL A 103 -0.35 -12.77 7.50
C VAL A 103 0.87 -12.37 8.33
N GLU A 104 2.03 -12.17 7.68
CA GLU A 104 3.32 -11.83 8.31
C GLU A 104 3.76 -10.41 7.91
N VAL A 105 2.87 -9.42 8.09
CA VAL A 105 3.14 -8.01 7.73
C VAL A 105 4.46 -7.50 8.30
N GLU A 106 4.81 -7.93 9.52
CA GLU A 106 5.97 -7.45 10.28
C GLU A 106 7.29 -7.71 9.55
N ASP A 107 7.37 -8.78 8.75
CA ASP A 107 8.57 -9.15 8.00
C ASP A 107 8.86 -8.20 6.83
N TYR A 108 7.88 -7.38 6.45
CA TYR A 108 7.93 -6.52 5.26
C TYR A 108 7.96 -5.04 5.59
N LEU A 109 8.24 -4.71 6.85
CA LEU A 109 8.38 -3.35 7.36
C LEU A 109 9.81 -2.84 7.19
N PRO A 110 9.98 -1.52 7.00
CA PRO A 110 11.29 -0.94 6.69
C PRO A 110 12.27 -1.00 7.87
N ASP A 111 11.76 -0.94 9.10
CA ASP A 111 12.56 -1.03 10.33
C ASP A 111 11.67 -1.36 11.55
N ASP A 112 12.31 -1.55 12.70
CA ASP A 112 11.65 -1.91 13.97
C ASP A 112 10.81 -0.77 14.59
N SER A 113 10.83 0.45 14.02
CA SER A 113 9.98 1.55 14.48
C SER A 113 8.54 1.45 13.96
N TRP A 114 8.30 0.55 13.02
CA TRP A 114 6.98 0.27 12.46
C TRP A 114 6.25 -0.83 13.20
N LYS A 115 4.92 -0.74 13.20
CA LYS A 115 4.03 -1.77 13.71
C LYS A 115 3.25 -2.42 12.58
N GLY A 116 3.36 -3.74 12.45
CA GLY A 116 2.53 -4.55 11.57
C GLY A 116 1.30 -5.09 12.31
N VAL A 117 0.16 -5.17 11.62
CA VAL A 117 -1.07 -5.78 12.16
C VAL A 117 -1.78 -6.54 11.06
N PHE A 118 -2.09 -7.82 11.32
CA PHE A 118 -3.03 -8.58 10.51
C PHE A 118 -4.46 -8.37 11.03
N ASP A 119 -5.22 -7.46 10.40
CA ASP A 119 -6.62 -7.14 10.72
C ASP A 119 -7.30 -6.52 9.48
N PHE A 120 -8.59 -6.18 9.59
CA PHE A 120 -9.37 -5.50 8.56
C PHE A 120 -8.99 -4.00 8.48
N PRO A 121 -8.42 -3.54 7.35
CA PRO A 121 -7.97 -2.15 7.20
C PRO A 121 -9.08 -1.11 7.35
N ASP A 122 -10.32 -1.45 7.01
CA ASP A 122 -11.50 -0.56 7.12
C ASP A 122 -11.71 -0.01 8.54
N LYS A 123 -11.38 -0.79 9.57
CA LYS A 123 -11.50 -0.37 10.97
C LYS A 123 -10.55 0.79 11.33
N HIS A 124 -9.50 0.96 10.54
CA HIS A 124 -8.48 1.98 10.73
C HIS A 124 -8.76 3.21 9.88
N VAL A 125 -9.32 3.03 8.67
CA VAL A 125 -9.74 4.13 7.79
C VAL A 125 -10.95 4.88 8.36
N ALA A 126 -11.97 4.18 8.87
CA ALA A 126 -13.22 4.77 9.35
C ALA A 126 -13.05 5.72 10.56
N LYS A 127 -11.87 5.80 11.17
CA LYS A 127 -11.56 6.77 12.22
C LYS A 127 -11.19 8.16 11.67
N PHE A 128 -10.98 8.28 10.37
CA PHE A 128 -10.40 9.48 9.74
C PHE A 128 -11.19 10.01 8.53
N THR A 129 -12.28 9.35 8.13
CA THR A 129 -13.30 9.85 7.19
C THR A 129 -14.54 10.30 7.94
#